data_AF-A0A524FY05-F1
#
_entry.id   AF-A0A524FY05-F1
#
_cell.length_a   1.000
_cell.length_b   1.000
_cell.length_c   1.000
_cell.angle_alpha   90.00
_cell.angle_beta   90.00
_cell.angle_gamma   90.00
#
_symmetry.space_group_name_H-M   'P 1'
#
loop_
_entity.id
_entity.type
_entity.pdbx_description
1 polymer ?
#
loop_
_entity_poly.entity_id
_entity_poly.type
_entity_poly.pdbx_seq_one_letter_code
_entity_poly.pdbx_strand_id
1 'polypeptide(L)' 'MKELFEEIGVELTKENRDKIDELIHDMLSVDYPNSAAAWKMVRKKLSSDDAEGFKQRLKVSLMNMGIIS' A
#
# COMPACT_ATOMS: atom_id res chain seq x y z
N MET A 1 -0.15 -10.19 2.03
CA MET A 1 -0.58 -8.83 1.58
C MET A 1 -1.65 -8.27 2.48
N LYS A 2 -2.74 -9.01 2.76
CA LYS A 2 -3.64 -8.65 3.87
C LYS A 2 -2.86 -8.42 5.18
N GLU A 3 -1.89 -9.27 5.46
CA GLU A 3 -0.97 -9.14 6.61
C GLU A 3 -0.26 -7.77 6.70
N LEU A 4 0.11 -7.15 5.58
CA LEU A 4 0.72 -5.81 5.59
C LEU A 4 -0.28 -4.79 6.14
N PHE A 5 -1.50 -4.82 5.62
CA PHE A 5 -2.58 -3.93 6.01
C PHE A 5 -2.99 -4.20 7.46
N GLU A 6 -3.10 -5.47 7.86
CA GLU A 6 -3.33 -5.87 9.25
C GLU A 6 -2.23 -5.37 10.18
N GLU A 7 -0.95 -5.47 9.82
CA GLU A 7 0.17 -4.94 10.59
C GLU A 7 0.08 -3.43 10.82
N ILE A 8 -0.39 -2.68 9.82
CA ILE A 8 -0.55 -1.22 9.93
C ILE A 8 -1.93 -0.79 10.46
N GLY A 9 -2.80 -1.75 10.80
CA GLY A 9 -4.14 -1.52 11.34
C GLY A 9 -5.19 -1.08 10.31
N VAL A 10 -5.03 -1.46 9.04
CA VAL A 10 -5.92 -1.15 7.92
C VAL A 10 -6.81 -2.35 7.59
N GLU A 11 -8.12 -2.15 7.61
CA GLU A 11 -9.07 -3.14 7.12
C GLU A 11 -9.31 -2.97 5.61
N LEU A 12 -8.97 -4.00 4.84
CA LEU A 12 -9.20 -4.02 3.40
C LEU A 12 -10.68 -4.32 3.09
N THR A 13 -11.45 -3.28 2.84
CA THR A 13 -12.83 -3.38 2.34
C THR A 13 -12.87 -3.32 0.81
N LYS A 14 -13.99 -3.70 0.18
CA LYS A 14 -14.15 -3.59 -1.29
C LYS A 14 -14.06 -2.14 -1.78
N GLU A 15 -14.52 -1.18 -0.99
CA GLU A 15 -14.49 0.26 -1.31
C GLU A 15 -13.09 0.86 -1.18
N ASN A 16 -12.31 0.38 -0.21
CA ASN A 16 -10.97 0.91 0.07
C ASN A 16 -9.90 0.24 -0.80
N ARG A 17 -10.13 -1.02 -1.20
CA ARG A 17 -9.16 -1.81 -1.97
C ARG A 17 -8.79 -1.15 -3.29
N ASP A 18 -9.75 -0.55 -4.00
CA ASP A 18 -9.51 0.10 -5.28
C ASP A 18 -8.61 1.34 -5.09
N LYS A 19 -8.99 2.20 -4.14
CA LYS A 19 -8.20 3.39 -3.73
C LYS A 19 -6.79 3.03 -3.26
N ILE A 20 -6.64 1.94 -2.53
CA ILE A 20 -5.35 1.43 -2.06
C ILE A 20 -4.49 0.96 -3.24
N ASP A 21 -5.08 0.26 -4.21
CA ASP A 21 -4.37 -0.18 -5.40
C ASP A 21 -3.90 1.03 -6.22
N GLU A 22 -4.76 2.02 -6.44
CA GLU A 22 -4.40 3.29 -7.10
C GLU A 22 -3.28 4.04 -6.36
N LEU A 23 -3.38 4.18 -5.04
CA LEU A 23 -2.36 4.82 -4.22
C LEU A 23 -1.01 4.08 -4.30
N ILE A 24 -1.02 2.75 -4.32
CA ILE A 24 0.20 1.96 -4.45
C ILE A 24 0.84 2.14 -5.83
N HIS A 25 0.02 2.24 -6.90
CA HIS A 25 0.53 2.56 -8.24
C HIS A 25 1.16 3.96 -8.27
N ASP A 26 0.51 4.94 -7.66
CA ASP A 26 1.03 6.31 -7.56
C ASP A 26 2.34 6.37 -6.76
N MET A 27 2.36 5.78 -5.55
CA MET A 27 3.57 5.75 -4.70
C MET A 27 4.75 5.04 -5.34
N LEU A 28 4.49 4.02 -6.15
CA LEU A 28 5.55 3.25 -6.83
C LEU A 28 5.83 3.76 -8.24
N SER A 29 5.09 4.76 -8.71
CA SER A 29 5.18 5.28 -10.07
C SER A 29 5.14 4.17 -11.13
N VAL A 30 4.24 3.20 -10.92
CA VAL A 30 4.05 2.06 -11.83
C VAL A 30 2.83 2.32 -12.71
N ASP A 31 2.98 2.15 -14.02
CA ASP A 31 1.88 2.26 -14.97
C ASP A 31 0.72 1.30 -14.62
N TYR A 32 -0.45 1.88 -14.34
CA TYR A 32 -1.71 1.16 -14.26
C TYR A 32 -2.14 0.71 -15.68
N PRO A 33 -2.65 -0.52 -15.89
CA PRO A 33 -3.17 -1.49 -14.91
C PRO A 33 -2.19 -2.60 -14.52
N ASN A 34 -0.89 -2.33 -14.42
CA ASN A 34 0.08 -3.37 -14.06
C ASN A 34 0.19 -3.59 -12.53
N SER A 35 -0.92 -3.98 -11.89
CA SER A 35 -0.94 -4.24 -10.45
C SER A 35 0.08 -5.30 -10.06
N ALA A 36 0.34 -6.31 -10.90
CA ALA A 36 1.34 -7.33 -10.62
C ALA A 36 2.75 -6.75 -10.45
N ALA A 37 3.14 -5.77 -11.28
CA ALA A 37 4.42 -5.07 -11.16
C ALA A 37 4.48 -4.22 -9.88
N ALA A 38 3.41 -3.47 -9.59
CA ALA A 38 3.31 -2.67 -8.36
C ALA A 38 3.45 -3.55 -7.12
N TRP A 39 2.69 -4.65 -7.04
CA TRP A 39 2.75 -5.59 -5.92
C TRP A 39 4.11 -6.30 -5.78
N LYS A 40 4.81 -6.56 -6.89
CA LYS A 40 6.18 -7.10 -6.86
C LYS A 40 7.16 -6.09 -6.25
N MET A 41 7.01 -4.81 -6.57
CA MET A 41 7.78 -3.72 -5.97
C MET A 41 7.46 -3.53 -4.48
N VAL A 42 6.18 -3.56 -4.09
CA VAL A 42 5.78 -3.55 -2.67
C VAL A 42 6.50 -4.65 -1.91
N ARG A 43 6.44 -5.90 -2.38
CA ARG A 43 7.13 -7.02 -1.72
C ARG A 43 8.63 -6.79 -1.62
N LYS A 44 9.26 -6.31 -2.69
CA LYS A 44 10.70 -6.00 -2.68
C LYS A 44 11.04 -4.93 -1.63
N LYS A 45 10.19 -3.91 -1.48
CA LYS A 45 10.38 -2.85 -0.49
C LYS A 45 10.14 -3.36 0.94
N LEU A 46 9.16 -4.24 1.14
CA LEU A 46 8.90 -4.91 2.42
C LEU A 46 9.98 -5.91 2.84
N SER A 47 10.75 -6.44 1.89
CA SER A 47 11.91 -7.30 2.17
C SER A 47 13.24 -6.53 2.23
N SER A 48 13.22 -5.22 2.09
CA SER A 48 14.41 -4.35 2.22
C SER A 48 14.46 -3.75 3.64
N ASP A 49 15.62 -3.22 4.05
CA ASP A 49 15.76 -2.48 5.33
C ASP A 49 14.76 -1.32 5.49
N ASP A 50 14.27 -0.75 4.38
CA ASP A 50 13.25 0.30 4.33
C ASP A 50 11.81 -0.19 4.56
N ALA A 51 11.59 -1.46 4.92
CA ALA A 51 10.25 -2.03 5.05
C ALA A 51 9.35 -1.22 5.99
N GLU A 52 9.88 -0.82 7.16
CA GLU A 52 9.15 0.01 8.12
C GLU A 52 8.86 1.41 7.56
N GLY A 53 9.82 2.03 6.88
CA GLY A 53 9.63 3.34 6.24
C GLY A 53 8.53 3.31 5.19
N PHE A 54 8.45 2.24 4.39
CA PHE A 54 7.38 2.04 3.43
C PHE A 54 6.02 1.83 4.11
N LYS A 55 5.95 0.99 5.16
CA LYS A 55 4.74 0.79 5.96
C LYS A 55 4.22 2.10 6.55
N GLN A 56 5.10 2.94 7.11
CA GLN A 56 4.74 4.24 7.67
C GLN A 56 4.20 5.19 6.60
N ARG A 57 4.87 5.29 5.44
CA ARG A 57 4.38 6.13 4.32
C ARG A 57 3.02 5.69 3.82
N LEU A 58 2.84 4.37 3.60
CA LEU A 58 1.55 3.81 3.21
C LEU A 58 0.47 4.14 4.24
N LYS A 59 0.77 3.96 5.54
CA LYS A 59 -0.17 4.30 6.64
C LYS A 59 -0.54 5.79 6.64
N VAL A 60 0.43 6.68 6.55
CA VAL A 60 0.19 8.14 6.51
C VAL A 60 -0.64 8.55 5.30
N SER A 61 -0.36 7.99 4.12
CA SER A 61 -1.17 8.24 2.93
C SER A 61 -2.61 7.77 3.11
N LEU A 62 -2.83 6.61 3.73
CA LEU A 62 -4.17 6.10 4.03
C LEU A 62 -4.92 6.95 5.07
N MET A 63 -4.22 7.48 6.07
CA MET A 63 -4.77 8.46 7.02
C MET A 63 -5.18 9.76 6.31
N ASN A 64 -4.33 10.29 5.42
CA ASN A 64 -4.64 11.48 4.64
C ASN A 64 -5.84 11.29 3.71
N MET A 65 -6.07 10.07 3.22
CA MET A 65 -7.25 9.72 2.43
C MET A 65 -8.51 9.45 3.28
N GLY A 66 -8.39 9.48 4.61
CA GLY A 66 -9.49 9.16 5.52
C GLY A 66 -9.92 7.68 5.51
N ILE A 67 -9.04 6.78 5.04
CA ILE A 67 -9.29 5.33 4.98
C ILE A 67 -9.13 4.70 6.37
N ILE A 68 -8.24 5.26 7.18
CA ILE A 68 -8.00 4.87 8.58
C ILE A 68 -7.94 6.11 9.47
N SER A 69 -8.38 5.95 10.72
CA SER A 69 -8.41 7.00 11.76
C SER A 69 -7.23 6.91 12.71
#